data_AF-A0A3M1R2B0-F1
#
_entry.id   AF-A0A3M1R2B0-F1
#
_cell.length_a   1.000
_cell.length_b   1.000
_cell.length_c   1.000
_cell.angle_alpha   90.00
_cell.angle_beta   90.00
_cell.angle_gamma   90.00
#
_symmetry.space_group_name_H-M   'P 1'
#
loop_
_entity.id
_entity.type
_entity.pdbx_description
1 polymer ?
#
loop_
_entity_poly.entity_id
_entity_poly.type
_entity_poly.pdbx_seq_one_letter_code
_entity_poly.pdbx_strand_id
1 'polypeptide(L)'
;MRLWERGVLWLYRAFGGVSGALLKEVRLIAEEVVQQIDQESGLHSDEDKRKLAFLRIHQRAIEQGIGWAPHVINLAIEMAVTSSKLQKARRKR
;
A
#
# COMPACT_ATOMS: atom_id res chain seq x y z
N MET A 1 18.72 -0.21 1.26
CA MET A 1 17.63 -0.75 2.08
C MET A 1 17.63 -0.07 3.44
N ARG A 2 16.51 0.54 3.85
CA ARG A 2 16.41 1.24 5.15
C ARG A 2 16.11 0.21 6.27
N LEU A 3 16.59 0.44 7.49
CA LEU A 3 16.40 -0.48 8.64
C LEU A 3 14.93 -0.88 8.87
N TRP A 4 14.01 0.02 8.57
CA TRP A 4 12.57 -0.23 8.66
C TRP A 4 12.09 -1.35 7.72
N GLU A 5 12.62 -1.41 6.48
CA GLU A 5 12.28 -2.46 5.52
C GLU A 5 12.73 -3.84 6.04
N ARG A 6 13.87 -3.90 6.74
CA ARG A 6 14.37 -5.13 7.40
C ARG A 6 13.50 -5.52 8.59
N GLY A 7 13.06 -4.58 9.41
CA GLY A 7 12.18 -4.85 10.55
C GLY A 7 10.82 -5.39 10.11
N VAL A 8 10.25 -4.79 9.06
CA VAL A 8 9.03 -5.27 8.41
C VAL A 8 9.27 -6.67 7.82
N LEU A 9 10.26 -6.86 6.94
CA LEU A 9 10.58 -8.18 6.38
C LEU A 9 10.81 -9.27 7.43
N TRP A 10 11.41 -8.93 8.57
CA TRP A 10 11.66 -9.87 9.67
C TRP A 10 10.39 -10.26 10.41
N LEU A 11 9.52 -9.30 10.76
CA LEU A 11 8.19 -9.57 11.33
C LEU A 11 7.33 -10.41 10.38
N TYR A 12 7.46 -10.18 9.07
CA TYR A 12 6.76 -10.94 8.03
C TYR A 12 7.28 -12.36 7.85
N ARG A 13 8.60 -12.55 7.93
CA ARG A 13 9.23 -13.88 7.88
C ARG A 13 8.92 -14.70 9.14
N ALA A 14 8.65 -14.03 10.27
CA ALA A 14 8.23 -14.68 11.51
C ALA A 14 6.72 -15.04 11.55
N PHE A 15 5.84 -14.28 10.88
CA PHE A 15 4.38 -14.45 11.00
C PHE A 15 3.62 -14.96 9.76
N GLY A 16 4.17 -14.98 8.54
CA GLY A 16 3.33 -15.35 7.38
C GLY A 16 4.05 -15.58 6.06
N GLY A 17 4.43 -16.83 5.80
CA GLY A 17 4.91 -17.26 4.48
C GLY A 17 3.94 -16.94 3.33
N VAL A 18 2.63 -16.90 3.61
CA VAL A 18 1.58 -16.52 2.63
C VAL A 18 1.40 -15.01 2.58
N SER A 19 1.23 -14.32 3.73
CA SER A 19 1.00 -12.88 3.76
C SER A 19 2.19 -12.06 3.24
N GLY A 20 3.43 -12.54 3.39
CA GLY A 20 4.61 -11.91 2.81
C GLY A 20 4.71 -12.04 1.28
N ALA A 21 4.20 -13.14 0.72
CA ALA A 21 4.12 -13.33 -0.73
C ALA A 21 3.05 -12.41 -1.34
N LEU A 22 1.86 -12.37 -0.72
CA LEU A 22 0.74 -11.53 -1.15
C LEU A 22 1.06 -10.04 -1.01
N LEU A 23 1.76 -9.63 0.06
CA LEU A 23 2.08 -8.22 0.31
C LEU A 23 2.83 -7.61 -0.87
N LYS A 24 3.77 -8.32 -1.50
CA LYS A 24 4.58 -7.74 -2.57
C LYS A 24 3.70 -7.28 -3.74
N GLU A 25 2.75 -8.11 -4.15
CA GLU A 25 1.85 -7.83 -5.27
C GLU A 25 0.80 -6.79 -4.88
N VAL A 26 0.14 -6.96 -3.72
CA VAL A 26 -0.84 -6.01 -3.20
C VAL A 26 -0.20 -4.62 -2.96
N ARG A 27 1.07 -4.58 -2.57
CA ARG A 27 1.82 -3.32 -2.39
C ARG A 27 2.04 -2.59 -3.70
N LEU A 28 2.39 -3.28 -4.78
CA LEU A 28 2.56 -2.62 -6.08
C LEU A 28 1.25 -1.98 -6.53
N ILE A 29 0.14 -2.71 -6.40
CA ILE A 29 -1.20 -2.18 -6.67
C ILE A 29 -1.50 -0.98 -5.77
N ALA A 30 -1.18 -1.08 -4.47
CA ALA A 30 -1.43 0.00 -3.52
C ALA A 30 -0.64 1.26 -3.83
N GLU A 31 0.62 1.15 -4.24
CA GLU A 31 1.46 2.28 -4.63
C GLU A 31 0.86 3.01 -5.84
N GLU A 32 0.42 2.28 -6.87
CA GLU A 32 -0.26 2.86 -8.03
C GLU A 32 -1.59 3.52 -7.67
N VAL A 33 -2.44 2.82 -6.91
CA VAL A 33 -3.77 3.33 -6.53
C VAL A 33 -3.65 4.58 -5.67
N VAL A 34 -2.77 4.58 -4.67
CA VAL A 34 -2.55 5.76 -3.81
C VAL A 34 -2.02 6.93 -4.63
N GLN A 35 -1.13 6.69 -5.60
CA GLN A 35 -0.63 7.75 -6.47
C GLN A 35 -1.75 8.33 -7.36
N GLN A 36 -2.63 7.49 -7.91
CA GLN A 36 -3.78 7.94 -8.69
C GLN A 36 -4.74 8.79 -7.84
N ILE A 37 -5.04 8.32 -6.62
CA ILE A 37 -5.91 9.04 -5.67
C ILE A 37 -5.29 10.37 -5.24
N ASP A 38 -3.97 10.42 -5.05
CA ASP A 38 -3.25 11.67 -4.74
C ASP A 38 -3.34 12.70 -5.89
N GLN A 39 -3.59 12.27 -7.13
CA GLN A 39 -3.79 13.14 -8.30
C GLN A 39 -5.26 13.53 -8.51
N GLU A 40 -6.21 12.78 -7.96
CA GLU A 40 -7.64 13.07 -8.05
C GLU A 40 -8.02 14.27 -7.16
N SER A 41 -8.41 15.38 -7.80
CA SER A 41 -8.67 16.67 -7.13
C SER A 41 -10.01 16.75 -6.37
N GLY A 42 -10.71 15.63 -6.18
CA GLY A 42 -12.07 15.60 -5.61
C GLY A 42 -12.19 15.07 -4.18
N LEU A 43 -11.10 14.57 -3.57
CA LEU A 43 -11.12 13.97 -2.24
C LEU A 43 -10.44 14.88 -1.22
N HIS A 44 -11.23 15.40 -0.27
CA HIS A 44 -10.76 16.36 0.73
C HIS A 44 -10.30 15.71 2.04
N SER A 45 -10.85 14.53 2.39
CA SER A 45 -10.47 13.80 3.61
C SER A 45 -9.48 12.68 3.34
N ASP A 46 -8.46 12.56 4.19
CA ASP A 46 -7.53 11.42 4.19
C ASP A 46 -8.25 10.09 4.47
N GLU A 47 -9.35 10.11 5.21
CA GLU A 47 -10.17 8.92 5.48
C GLU A 47 -10.88 8.43 4.20
N ASP A 48 -11.45 9.35 3.42
CA ASP A 48 -12.13 9.01 2.16
C ASP A 48 -11.15 8.47 1.13
N LYS A 49 -9.95 9.06 1.05
CA LYS A 49 -8.85 8.56 0.22
C LYS A 49 -8.46 7.14 0.60
N ARG A 50 -8.37 6.84 1.90
CA ARG A 50 -8.05 5.50 2.41
C ARG A 50 -9.14 4.49 2.08
N LYS A 51 -10.41 4.83 2.28
CA LYS A 51 -11.56 3.96 1.92
C LYS A 51 -11.60 3.68 0.43
N LEU A 52 -11.42 4.71 -0.40
CA LEU A 52 -11.36 4.53 -1.85
C LEU A 52 -10.15 3.69 -2.28
N ALA A 53 -8.97 3.92 -1.69
CA ALA A 53 -7.78 3.13 -1.96
C ALA A 53 -8.03 1.65 -1.64
N PHE A 54 -8.63 1.36 -0.49
CA PHE A 54 -8.98 0.01 -0.09
C PHE A 54 -9.88 -0.68 -1.13
N LEU A 55 -10.96 -0.03 -1.54
CA LEU A 55 -11.90 -0.58 -2.52
C LEU A 55 -11.23 -0.83 -3.88
N ARG A 56 -10.42 0.11 -4.37
CA ARG A 56 -9.74 -0.03 -5.66
C ARG A 56 -8.65 -1.10 -5.64
N ILE A 57 -7.88 -1.21 -4.55
CA ILE A 57 -6.87 -2.25 -4.40
C ILE A 57 -7.52 -3.62 -4.33
N HIS A 58 -8.61 -3.75 -3.54
CA HIS A 58 -9.40 -4.96 -3.45
C HIS A 58 -9.93 -5.39 -4.83
N GLN A 59 -10.55 -4.47 -5.56
CA GLN A 59 -11.06 -4.75 -6.90
C GLN A 59 -9.95 -5.19 -7.86
N ARG A 60 -8.82 -4.46 -7.91
CA ARG A 60 -7.67 -4.84 -8.76
C ARG A 60 -7.07 -6.19 -8.37
N ALA A 61 -7.00 -6.50 -7.08
CA ALA A 61 -6.51 -7.79 -6.62
C ALA A 61 -7.40 -8.92 -7.13
N ILE A 62 -8.73 -8.74 -7.11
CA ILE A 62 -9.67 -9.69 -7.70
C ILE A 62 -9.48 -9.82 -9.22
N GLU A 63 -9.43 -8.69 -9.93
CA GLU A 63 -9.28 -8.65 -11.40
C GLU A 63 -7.99 -9.32 -11.88
N GLN A 64 -6.91 -9.21 -11.09
CA GLN A 64 -5.60 -9.80 -11.41
C GLN A 64 -5.40 -11.21 -10.83
N GLY A 65 -6.40 -11.76 -10.12
CA GLY A 65 -6.30 -13.07 -9.48
C GLY A 65 -5.27 -13.14 -8.35
N ILE A 66 -4.92 -12.00 -7.75
CA ILE A 66 -3.94 -11.89 -6.66
C ILE A 66 -4.65 -12.21 -5.35
N GLY A 67 -4.05 -13.11 -4.56
CA GLY A 67 -4.53 -13.39 -3.22
C GLY A 67 -4.48 -12.13 -2.35
N TRP A 68 -5.54 -11.87 -1.60
CA TRP A 68 -5.61 -10.69 -0.75
C TRP A 68 -6.24 -11.02 0.59
N ALA A 69 -5.93 -10.18 1.57
CA ALA A 69 -6.63 -10.17 2.85
C ALA A 69 -6.80 -8.71 3.30
N PRO A 70 -7.89 -8.37 4.01
CA PRO A 70 -8.16 -6.99 4.43
C PRO A 70 -6.98 -6.34 5.17
N HIS A 71 -6.31 -7.08 6.05
CA HIS A 71 -5.15 -6.58 6.80
C HIS A 71 -3.92 -6.33 5.91
N VAL A 72 -3.72 -7.13 4.84
CA VAL A 72 -2.64 -6.95 3.86
C VAL A 72 -2.87 -5.68 3.04
N ILE A 73 -4.11 -5.45 2.60
CA ILE A 73 -4.49 -4.24 1.86
C ILE A 73 -4.28 -2.99 2.74
N ASN A 74 -4.76 -3.00 3.98
CA ASN A 74 -4.56 -1.88 4.90
C ASN A 74 -3.08 -1.55 5.10
N LEU A 75 -2.26 -2.57 5.31
CA LEU A 75 -0.82 -2.39 5.49
C LEU A 75 -0.14 -1.89 4.21
N ALA A 76 -0.53 -2.40 3.04
CA ALA A 76 -0.05 -1.91 1.76
C ALA A 76 -0.37 -0.43 1.53
N ILE A 77 -1.57 0.03 1.91
CA ILE A 77 -1.97 1.45 1.85
C ILE A 77 -1.06 2.30 2.76
N GLU A 78 -0.85 1.89 4.02
CA GLU A 78 0.03 2.63 4.94
C GLU A 78 1.46 2.75 4.41
N MET A 79 1.99 1.67 3.83
CA MET A 79 3.31 1.67 3.20
C MET A 79 3.35 2.59 1.98
N ALA A 80 2.33 2.57 1.13
CA ALA A 80 2.23 3.41 -0.06
C ALA A 80 2.12 4.91 0.30
N VAL A 81 1.26 5.27 1.26
CA VAL A 81 1.12 6.64 1.76
C VAL A 81 2.44 7.14 2.37
N THR A 82 3.10 6.32 3.18
CA THR A 82 4.40 6.65 3.77
C THR A 82 5.45 6.89 2.69
N SER A 83 5.47 6.03 1.65
CA SER A 83 6.38 6.16 0.51
C SER A 83 6.12 7.44 -0.30
N SER A 84 4.85 7.77 -0.57
CA SER A 84 4.44 9.02 -1.24
C SER A 84 4.90 10.25 -0.44
N LYS A 85 4.66 10.28 0.88
CA LYS A 85 5.12 11.37 1.77
C LYS A 85 6.64 11.53 1.74
N LEU A 86 7.39 10.42 1.80
CA LEU A 86 8.85 10.44 1.73
C LEU A 86 9.38 10.94 0.37
N GLN A 87 8.72 10.60 -0.73
CA GLN A 87 9.07 11.10 -2.06
C GLN A 87 8.79 12.61 -2.18
N LYS A 88 7.64 13.08 -1.69
CA LYS A 88 7.29 14.51 -1.66
C LYS A 88 8.28 15.32 -0.83
N ALA A 89 8.70 14.80 0.34
CA ALA A 89 9.70 15.45 1.19
C ALA A 89 11.09 15.55 0.51
N ARG A 90 11.47 14.55 -0.29
CA ARG A 90 12.72 14.56 -1.05
C ARG A 90 12.71 15.55 -2.23
N ARG A 91 11.57 15.78 -2.88
CA ARG A 91 11.45 16.74 -3.99
C ARG A 91 11.46 18.21 -3.55
N LYS A 92 11.31 18.50 -2.26
CA LYS A 92 11.33 19.86 -1.69
C LYS A 92 12.71 20.31 -1.18
N ARG A 93 13.70 19.42 -1.18
CA ARG A 93 15.12 19.76 -0.96
C ARG A 93 15.81 19.93 -2.29
#